data_AF-A0A816TN90-F1
#
_entry.id   AF-A0A816TN90-F1
#
_cell.length_a   1.000
_cell.length_b   1.000
_cell.length_c   1.000
_cell.angle_alpha   90.00
_cell.angle_beta   90.00
_cell.angle_gamma   90.00
#
_symmetry.space_group_name_H-M   'P 1'
#
loop_
_entity.id
_entity.type
_entity.pdbx_description
1 polymer ?
#
loop_
_entity_poly.entity_id
_entity_poly.type
_entity_poly.pdbx_seq_one_letter_code
_entity_poly.pdbx_strand_id
1 'polypeptide(L)'
;MIWFVIPRSPKPTTTITTLIIEEFRNYKFFAGRFVLDGGSDPLLFWRTNRIILPLLSTLAKKYLASPASSVASESAFSVSANYGRKQRARLLPENLAMSAYLYDKFVDDPSATLNNNSHDI
;
A
#
# COMPACT_ATOMS: atom_id res chain seq x y z
N MET A 1 48.31 -26.07 -33.68
CA MET A 1 47.31 -26.21 -32.61
C MET A 1 47.28 -24.90 -31.84
N ILE A 2 46.49 -23.94 -32.31
CA ILE A 2 46.37 -22.61 -31.68
C ILE A 2 45.01 -22.62 -30.98
N TRP A 3 45.00 -22.62 -29.66
CA TRP A 3 43.77 -22.50 -28.87
C TRP A 3 43.21 -21.10 -29.09
N PHE A 4 42.11 -21.02 -29.84
CA PHE A 4 41.35 -19.79 -30.04
C PHE A 4 40.72 -19.40 -28.69
N VAL A 5 41.32 -18.42 -28.00
CA VAL A 5 40.70 -17.79 -26.84
C VAL A 5 39.49 -17.02 -27.34
N ILE A 6 38.29 -17.58 -27.15
CA ILE A 6 37.03 -16.91 -27.46
C ILE A 6 36.99 -15.62 -26.61
N PRO A 7 36.85 -14.41 -27.22
CA PRO A 7 36.67 -13.21 -26.44
C PRO A 7 35.37 -13.34 -25.65
N ARG A 8 35.50 -13.33 -24.31
CA ARG A 8 34.39 -13.42 -23.37
C ARG A 8 33.54 -12.15 -23.54
N SER A 9 32.48 -12.22 -24.34
CA SER A 9 31.53 -11.12 -24.45
C SER A 9 30.96 -10.80 -23.06
N PRO A 10 30.76 -9.51 -22.73
CA PRO A 10 30.15 -9.14 -21.46
C PRO A 10 28.73 -9.71 -21.42
N LYS A 11 28.44 -10.54 -20.42
CA LYS A 11 27.11 -11.12 -20.24
C LYS A 11 26.11 -9.98 -20.00
N PRO A 12 24.89 -10.03 -20.57
CA PRO A 12 23.87 -8.99 -20.37
C PRO A 12 23.47 -8.81 -18.90
N THR A 13 23.79 -9.78 -18.05
CA THR A 13 23.57 -9.77 -16.60
C THR A 13 24.26 -8.60 -15.89
N THR A 14 25.42 -8.17 -16.37
CA THR A 14 26.20 -7.10 -15.72
C THR A 14 25.53 -5.72 -15.80
N THR A 15 24.63 -5.52 -16.78
CA THR A 15 23.97 -4.22 -16.99
C THR A 15 22.78 -4.02 -16.06
N ILE A 16 22.01 -5.08 -15.77
CA ILE A 16 20.84 -4.97 -14.89
C ILE A 16 21.27 -4.78 -13.43
N THR A 17 22.31 -5.50 -13.00
CA THR A 17 22.82 -5.38 -11.63
C THR A 17 23.38 -4.00 -11.34
N THR A 18 24.07 -3.37 -12.31
CA THR A 18 24.60 -2.02 -12.14
C THR A 18 23.49 -0.97 -12.05
N LEU A 19 22.42 -1.10 -12.85
CA LEU A 19 21.24 -0.22 -12.76
C LEU A 19 20.57 -0.30 -11.39
N ILE A 20 20.38 -1.51 -10.87
CA ILE A 20 19.80 -1.71 -9.53
C ILE A 20 20.70 -1.09 -8.46
N ILE A 21 22.02 -1.33 -8.52
CA ILE A 21 22.98 -0.78 -7.55
C ILE A 21 22.96 0.75 -7.56
N GLU A 22 22.85 1.36 -8.75
CA GLU A 22 22.75 2.81 -8.93
C GLU A 22 21.44 3.35 -8.32
N GLU A 23 20.31 2.69 -8.59
CA GLU A 23 19.01 3.07 -8.03
C GLU A 23 19.00 2.97 -6.50
N PHE A 24 19.59 1.92 -5.93
CA PHE A 24 19.76 1.77 -4.48
C PHE A 24 20.66 2.85 -3.87
N ARG A 25 21.70 3.27 -4.59
CA ARG A 25 22.56 4.38 -4.16
C ARG A 25 21.78 5.69 -4.14
N ASN A 26 21.00 5.97 -5.18
CA ASN A 26 20.13 7.13 -5.24
C ASN A 26 19.11 7.12 -4.11
N TYR A 27 18.46 5.98 -3.85
CA TYR A 27 17.54 5.83 -2.73
C TYR A 27 18.19 6.19 -1.39
N LYS A 28 19.40 5.68 -1.08
CA LYS A 28 20.09 6.02 0.17
C LYS A 28 20.35 7.52 0.32
N PHE A 29 20.68 8.19 -0.77
CA PHE A 29 20.90 9.64 -0.78
C PHE A 29 19.60 10.41 -0.53
N PHE A 30 18.55 10.13 -1.30
CA PHE A 30 17.25 10.83 -1.19
C PHE A 30 16.53 10.52 0.13
N ALA A 31 16.54 9.26 0.58
CA ALA A 31 15.93 8.86 1.83
C ALA A 31 16.68 9.45 3.03
N GLY A 32 18.01 9.50 2.99
CA GLY A 32 18.82 10.16 4.02
C GLY A 32 18.42 11.62 4.19
N ARG A 33 18.30 12.36 3.08
CA ARG A 33 17.85 13.76 3.11
C ARG A 33 16.42 13.92 3.59
N PHE A 34 15.51 13.06 3.13
CA PHE A 34 14.11 13.08 3.56
C PHE A 34 13.96 12.92 5.08
N VAL A 35 14.76 12.04 5.70
CA VAL A 35 14.75 11.84 7.16
C VAL A 35 15.34 13.05 7.89
N LEU A 36 16.41 13.65 7.37
CA LEU A 36 17.04 14.84 7.97
C LEU A 36 16.13 16.08 7.89
N ASP A 37 15.36 16.21 6.81
CA ASP A 37 14.41 17.30 6.60
C ASP A 37 13.09 17.11 7.39
N GLY A 38 12.99 16.07 8.23
CA GLY A 38 11.82 15.80 9.06
C GLY A 38 10.62 15.23 8.31
N GLY A 39 10.85 14.53 7.19
CA GLY A 39 9.82 13.93 6.37
C GLY A 39 8.93 12.96 7.16
N SER A 40 7.65 13.30 7.31
CA SER A 40 6.69 12.53 8.12
C SER A 40 5.96 11.43 7.35
N ASP A 41 5.76 11.61 6.03
CA ASP A 41 4.98 10.68 5.21
C ASP A 41 5.85 9.90 4.19
N PRO A 42 6.15 8.61 4.45
CA PRO A 42 6.89 7.79 3.51
C PRO A 42 6.15 7.56 2.19
N LEU A 43 4.80 7.58 2.17
CA LEU A 43 4.03 7.40 0.95
C LEU A 43 4.19 8.60 0.01
N LEU A 44 4.25 9.82 0.56
CA LEU A 44 4.53 11.04 -0.18
C LEU A 44 5.93 11.03 -0.79
N PHE A 45 6.93 10.53 -0.05
CA PHE A 45 8.29 10.34 -0.54
C PHE A 45 8.31 9.44 -1.80
N TRP A 46 7.69 8.27 -1.73
CA TRP A 46 7.65 7.33 -2.86
C TRP A 46 6.82 7.86 -4.05
N ARG A 47 5.77 8.63 -3.78
CA ARG A 47 4.94 9.26 -4.83
C ARG A 47 5.73 10.29 -5.64
N THR A 48 6.57 11.06 -4.95
CA THR A 48 7.38 12.14 -5.55
C THR A 48 8.59 11.58 -6.29
N ASN A 49 9.25 10.56 -5.70
CA ASN A 49 10.48 9.98 -6.26
C ASN A 49 10.25 8.81 -7.22
N ARG A 50 9.01 8.50 -7.61
CA ARG A 50 8.67 7.36 -8.48
C ARG A 50 9.37 7.36 -9.85
N ILE A 51 9.67 8.55 -10.38
CA ILE A 51 10.32 8.70 -11.69
C ILE A 51 11.82 8.40 -11.57
N ILE A 52 12.41 8.76 -10.44
CA ILE A 52 13.84 8.60 -10.13
C ILE A 52 14.12 7.17 -9.64
N LEU A 53 13.16 6.55 -8.94
CA LEU A 53 13.26 5.22 -8.33
C LEU A 53 12.15 4.29 -8.88
N PRO A 54 12.17 3.93 -10.17
CA PRO A 54 11.08 3.18 -10.81
C PRO A 54 10.94 1.75 -10.28
N LEU A 55 12.04 1.03 -10.02
CA LEU A 55 11.99 -0.35 -9.52
C LEU A 55 11.67 -0.37 -8.03
N LEU A 56 12.37 0.47 -7.25
CA LEU A 56 12.17 0.52 -5.80
C LEU A 56 10.77 1.06 -5.43
N SER A 57 10.25 2.05 -6.15
CA SER A 57 8.89 2.56 -5.88
C SER A 57 7.80 1.52 -6.13
N THR A 58 8.00 0.63 -7.11
CA THR A 58 7.09 -0.48 -7.39
C THR A 58 7.07 -1.48 -6.24
N LEU A 59 8.25 -1.81 -5.69
CA LEU A 59 8.36 -2.65 -4.50
C LEU A 59 7.77 -1.96 -3.27
N ALA A 60 8.11 -0.69 -3.05
CA ALA A 60 7.64 0.08 -1.91
C ALA A 60 6.12 0.15 -1.84
N LYS A 61 5.43 0.32 -2.97
CA LYS A 61 3.95 0.26 -3.02
C LYS A 61 3.41 -1.04 -2.46
N LYS A 62 4.03 -2.18 -2.79
CA LYS A 62 3.57 -3.50 -2.32
C LYS A 62 3.80 -3.68 -0.82
N TYR A 63 4.95 -3.24 -0.32
CA TYR A 63 5.32 -3.43 1.08
C TYR A 63 4.67 -2.41 2.02
N LEU A 64 4.47 -1.17 1.58
CA LEU A 64 3.84 -0.11 2.39
C LEU A 64 2.31 -0.13 2.34
N ALA A 65 1.70 -0.78 1.34
CA ALA A 65 0.25 -0.95 1.28
C ALA A 65 -0.27 -2.03 2.24
N SER A 66 0.61 -2.86 2.80
CA SER A 66 0.21 -3.86 3.78
C SER A 66 0.00 -3.19 5.14
N PRO A 67 -1.16 -3.34 5.79
CA PRO A 67 -1.31 -2.93 7.17
C PRO A 67 -0.29 -3.67 8.04
N ALA A 68 0.32 -2.96 8.98
CA ALA A 68 1.36 -3.51 9.85
C ALA A 68 0.80 -4.54 10.87
N SER A 69 -0.52 -4.66 10.99
CA SER A 69 -1.19 -5.53 11.94
C SER A 69 -2.46 -6.15 11.36
N SER A 70 -2.88 -7.28 11.93
CA SER A 70 -4.19 -7.90 11.69
C SER A 70 -5.36 -7.06 12.22
N VAL A 71 -5.10 -5.94 12.90
CA VAL A 71 -6.13 -5.11 13.55
C VAL A 71 -7.15 -4.57 12.53
N ALA A 72 -6.73 -4.28 11.29
CA ALA A 72 -7.65 -3.88 10.24
C ALA A 72 -8.58 -5.03 9.79
N SER A 73 -8.07 -6.26 9.72
CA SER A 73 -8.92 -7.43 9.49
C SER A 73 -9.82 -7.72 10.69
N GLU A 74 -9.30 -7.61 11.91
CA GLU A 74 -10.06 -7.81 13.15
C GLU A 74 -11.14 -6.75 13.35
N SER A 75 -10.90 -5.50 12.95
CA SER A 75 -11.92 -4.44 12.97
C SER A 75 -13.03 -4.74 11.95
N ALA A 76 -12.68 -5.15 10.73
CA ALA A 76 -13.66 -5.58 9.73
C ALA A 76 -14.48 -6.79 10.21
N PHE A 77 -13.84 -7.78 10.85
CA PHE A 77 -14.53 -8.92 11.46
C PHE A 77 -15.37 -8.54 12.67
N SER A 78 -14.93 -7.57 13.49
CA SER A 78 -15.67 -7.09 14.65
C SER A 78 -16.90 -6.27 14.24
N VAL A 79 -16.77 -5.37 13.26
CA VAL A 79 -17.88 -4.58 12.69
C VAL A 79 -18.93 -5.50 12.05
N SER A 80 -18.48 -6.46 11.24
CA SER A 80 -19.38 -7.44 10.64
C SER A 80 -20.04 -8.37 11.67
N ALA A 81 -19.32 -8.79 12.71
CA ALA A 81 -19.88 -9.57 13.81
C ALA A 81 -20.88 -8.78 14.65
N ASN A 82 -20.62 -7.49 14.88
CA ASN A 82 -21.51 -6.58 15.62
C ASN A 82 -22.81 -6.33 14.84
N TYR A 83 -22.71 -6.10 13.52
CA TYR A 83 -23.89 -6.00 12.65
C TYR A 83 -24.66 -7.33 12.59
N GLY A 84 -23.93 -8.43 12.41
CA GLY A 84 -24.50 -9.79 12.40
C GLY A 84 -25.16 -10.20 13.72
N ARG A 85 -24.88 -9.52 14.85
CA ARG A 85 -25.55 -9.74 16.14
C ARG A 85 -26.68 -8.74 16.41
N LYS A 86 -26.58 -7.48 16.00
CA LYS A 86 -27.56 -6.42 16.33
C LYS A 86 -28.73 -6.29 15.36
N GLN A 87 -28.57 -6.64 14.07
CA GLN A 87 -29.61 -6.43 13.04
C GLN A 87 -30.24 -7.73 12.52
N ARG A 88 -29.94 -8.87 13.17
CA ARG A 88 -30.38 -10.21 12.77
C ARG A 88 -31.81 -10.57 13.21
N ALA A 89 -32.79 -9.81 12.75
CA ALA A 89 -34.10 -10.43 12.56
C ALA A 89 -34.21 -11.14 11.19
N ARG A 90 -33.38 -10.84 10.16
CA ARG A 90 -33.71 -11.31 8.78
C ARG A 90 -32.65 -11.37 7.67
N LEU A 91 -31.36 -11.10 7.91
CA LEU A 91 -30.37 -11.02 6.81
C LEU A 91 -29.56 -12.31 6.60
N LEU A 92 -29.55 -12.79 5.35
CA LEU A 92 -28.72 -13.90 4.88
C LEU A 92 -27.22 -13.53 4.89
N PRO A 93 -26.30 -14.51 5.06
CA PRO A 93 -24.85 -14.26 5.12
C PRO A 93 -24.28 -13.53 3.89
N GLU A 94 -24.88 -13.75 2.72
CA GLU A 94 -24.48 -13.13 1.45
C GLU A 94 -24.76 -11.62 1.45
N ASN A 95 -25.89 -11.21 2.04
CA ASN A 95 -26.27 -9.80 2.18
C ASN A 95 -25.46 -9.09 3.26
N LEU A 96 -24.90 -9.83 4.22
CA LEU A 96 -24.08 -9.28 5.30
C LEU A 96 -22.76 -8.70 4.75
N ALA A 97 -22.06 -9.46 3.90
CA ALA A 97 -20.79 -9.02 3.30
C ALA A 97 -21.00 -7.75 2.45
N MET A 98 -22.08 -7.73 1.65
CA MET A 98 -22.44 -6.56 0.84
C MET A 98 -22.78 -5.35 1.71
N SER A 99 -23.58 -5.52 2.78
CA SER A 99 -23.92 -4.42 3.69
C SER A 99 -22.72 -3.85 4.43
N ALA A 100 -21.78 -4.70 4.85
CA ALA A 100 -20.53 -4.27 5.49
C ALA A 100 -19.63 -3.49 4.52
N TYR A 101 -19.54 -3.94 3.26
CA TYR A 101 -18.79 -3.26 2.21
C TYR A 101 -19.37 -1.88 1.87
N LEU A 102 -20.68 -1.78 1.70
CA LEU A 102 -21.33 -0.50 1.43
C LEU A 102 -21.13 0.47 2.60
N TYR A 103 -21.29 -0.01 3.84
CA TYR A 103 -21.07 0.83 5.02
C TYR A 103 -19.64 1.37 5.12
N ASP A 104 -18.63 0.51 4.94
CA ASP A 104 -17.22 0.92 4.89
C ASP A 104 -17.00 2.04 3.86
N LYS A 105 -17.64 1.94 2.69
CA LYS A 105 -17.49 2.91 1.60
C LYS A 105 -18.28 4.22 1.80
N PHE A 106 -19.43 4.19 2.46
CA PHE A 106 -20.29 5.37 2.66
C PHE A 106 -19.97 6.15 3.94
N VAL A 107 -19.31 5.55 4.94
CA VAL A 107 -18.88 6.25 6.16
C VAL A 107 -17.70 7.21 5.89
N ASP A 108 -16.91 6.95 4.85
CA ASP A 108 -15.76 7.77 4.46
C ASP A 108 -16.13 9.03 3.63
N ASP A 109 -17.41 9.27 3.32
CA ASP A 109 -17.86 10.50 2.63
C ASP A 109 -18.19 11.63 3.63
N PRO A 110 -17.34 12.68 3.78
CA PRO A 110 -17.53 13.74 4.77
C PRO A 110 -18.73 14.67 4.49
N SER A 111 -19.47 14.49 3.39
CA SER A 111 -20.70 15.24 3.09
C SER A 111 -21.97 14.59 3.65
N ALA A 112 -21.91 13.36 4.18
CA ALA A 112 -23.09 12.63 4.65
C ALA A 112 -23.43 12.85 6.15
N THR A 113 -22.56 13.50 6.93
CA THR A 113 -22.72 13.65 8.39
C THR A 113 -23.50 14.89 8.85
N LEU A 114 -24.19 15.61 7.96
CA LEU A 114 -24.97 16.82 8.31
C LEU A 114 -26.50 16.62 8.38
N ASN A 115 -27.03 15.45 8.79
CA ASN A 115 -28.49 15.28 8.82
C ASN A 115 -29.08 14.53 10.04
N ASN A 116 -28.32 13.81 10.87
CA ASN A 116 -28.99 12.81 11.72
C ASN A 116 -29.19 13.20 13.19
N ASN A 117 -29.30 14.50 13.50
CA ASN A 117 -29.64 15.00 14.85
C ASN A 117 -30.96 15.78 14.88
N SER A 118 -32.05 15.19 14.38
CA SER A 118 -33.40 15.73 14.62
C SER A 118 -34.42 14.60 14.70
N HIS A 119 -34.55 14.01 15.89
CA HIS A 119 -35.80 13.96 16.66
C HIS A 119 -35.65 12.98 17.83
N ASP A 120 -35.08 13.49 18.93
CA ASP A 120 -35.58 13.17 20.27
C ASP A 120 -36.80 14.07 20.49
N ILE A 121 -37.97 13.43 20.64
CA ILE A 121 -39.20 13.74 21.43
C ILE A 121 -40.31 12.86 20.86
#